data_AF-A0A538PS70-F1
#
_entry.id   AF-A0A538PS70-F1
#
_cell.length_a   1.000
_cell.length_b   1.000
_cell.length_c   1.000
_cell.angle_alpha   90.00
_cell.angle_beta   90.00
_cell.angle_gamma   90.00
#
_symmetry.space_group_name_H-M   'P 1'
#
loop_
_entity.id
_entity.type
_entity.pdbx_description
1 polymer ?
#
loop_
_entity_poly.entity_id
_entity_poly.type
_entity_poly.pdbx_seq_one_letter_code
_entity_poly.pdbx_strand_id
1 'polypeptide(L)'
;MTERSDLANLRALGAPRVHDWAGAAEPIGAGLVEWARRAVGHDQALAVRASLEACALVLAGYPEAPAGLAPRAYIDHMIAVIRRWLERPTREHCEAVRSSLDVTRARHAWQTDEDDPQFWILEAVDHTCLTVWAGERASYIIPLDFATSAGRVIACVFHAMRSAGLGEQGAAGAVIDVVLRVTA
;
A
#
# COMPACT_ATOMS: atom_id res chain seq x y z
N MET A 1 -22.33 10.87 0.99
CA MET A 1 -21.11 11.64 1.33
C MET A 1 -20.20 11.58 0.11
N THR A 2 -20.27 12.56 -0.79
CA THR A 2 -19.76 12.39 -2.17
C THR A 2 -19.21 13.70 -2.74
N GLU A 3 -18.14 14.24 -2.18
CA GLU A 3 -17.28 15.16 -2.93
C GLU A 3 -15.85 14.61 -2.97
N ARG A 4 -15.28 14.65 -4.19
CA ARG A 4 -13.90 14.29 -4.50
C ARG A 4 -12.94 15.25 -3.78
N SER A 5 -12.49 14.81 -2.61
CA SER A 5 -11.30 15.26 -1.89
C SER A 5 -11.11 16.78 -1.71
N ASP A 6 -11.69 17.33 -0.65
CA ASP A 6 -11.04 18.47 -0.01
C ASP A 6 -9.79 17.92 0.70
N LEU A 7 -8.58 18.24 0.21
CA LEU A 7 -7.33 17.84 0.88
C LEU A 7 -7.35 18.22 2.37
N ALA A 8 -8.07 19.30 2.73
CA ALA A 8 -8.36 19.69 4.10
C ALA A 8 -9.03 18.58 4.93
N ASN A 9 -9.97 17.83 4.36
CA ASN A 9 -10.65 16.72 5.05
C ASN A 9 -9.69 15.55 5.29
N LEU A 10 -8.82 15.24 4.32
CA LEU A 10 -7.78 14.22 4.53
C LEU A 10 -6.81 14.64 5.63
N ARG A 11 -6.33 15.89 5.59
CA ARG A 11 -5.45 16.44 6.64
C ARG A 11 -6.12 16.39 8.02
N ALA A 12 -7.41 16.68 8.10
CA ALA A 12 -8.18 16.61 9.36
C ALA A 12 -8.34 15.17 9.87
N LEU A 13 -8.52 14.19 8.98
CA LEU A 13 -8.59 12.77 9.36
C LEU A 13 -7.25 12.22 9.89
N GLY A 14 -6.12 12.77 9.42
CA GLY A 14 -4.78 12.34 9.81
C GLY A 14 -4.34 12.75 11.23
N ALA A 15 -5.09 13.58 11.95
CA ALA A 15 -4.77 14.01 13.31
C ALA A 15 -5.71 13.35 14.35
N PRO A 16 -5.25 12.50 15.30
CA PRO A 16 -3.87 12.19 15.72
C PRO A 16 -3.42 10.72 15.54
N ARG A 17 -2.30 10.52 14.83
CA ARG A 17 -1.15 9.58 15.01
C ARG A 17 -1.34 8.11 15.48
N VAL A 18 -2.50 7.48 15.27
CA VAL A 18 -2.63 6.02 15.54
C VAL A 18 -1.84 5.17 14.53
N HIS A 19 -1.30 5.77 13.47
CA HIS A 19 -0.69 5.07 12.35
C HIS A 19 0.71 5.59 11.97
N ASP A 20 1.51 6.06 12.92
CA ASP A 20 2.89 6.48 12.64
C ASP A 20 3.69 5.29 12.06
N TRP A 21 3.98 5.33 10.76
CA TRP A 21 4.96 4.50 10.05
C TRP A 21 5.69 5.41 9.05
N ALA A 22 6.82 4.98 8.51
CA ALA A 22 7.83 5.80 7.82
C ALA A 22 7.41 6.63 6.57
N GLY A 23 6.11 6.81 6.29
CA GLY A 23 5.58 7.82 5.36
C GLY A 23 4.36 8.60 5.87
N ALA A 24 3.81 8.26 7.04
CA ALA A 24 2.59 8.87 7.57
C ALA A 24 2.82 10.13 8.43
N ALA A 25 4.06 10.65 8.46
CA ALA A 25 4.32 11.95 9.08
C ALA A 25 3.63 13.10 8.32
N GLU A 26 3.33 12.88 7.02
CA GLU A 26 2.61 13.82 6.17
C GLU A 26 1.08 13.68 6.36
N PRO A 27 0.35 14.78 6.65
CA PRO A 27 -1.07 14.72 7.02
C PRO A 27 -2.03 14.14 5.95
N ILE A 28 -1.77 14.32 4.65
CA ILE A 28 -2.61 13.76 3.58
C ILE A 28 -2.45 12.24 3.51
N GLY A 29 -1.21 11.73 3.53
CA GLY A 29 -0.92 10.30 3.57
C GLY A 29 -1.63 9.61 4.74
N ALA A 30 -1.53 10.18 5.95
CA ALA A 30 -2.25 9.67 7.13
C ALA A 30 -3.78 9.69 6.96
N GLY A 31 -4.32 10.78 6.39
CA GLY A 31 -5.75 10.89 6.05
C GLY A 31 -6.22 9.84 5.05
N LEU A 32 -5.40 9.54 4.03
CA LEU A 32 -5.67 8.51 3.04
C LEU A 32 -5.70 7.11 3.66
N VAL A 33 -4.80 6.81 4.60
CA VAL A 33 -4.83 5.54 5.34
C VAL A 33 -6.18 5.37 6.05
N GLU A 34 -6.58 6.35 6.86
CA GLU A 34 -7.80 6.26 7.65
C GLU A 34 -9.06 6.24 6.76
N TRP A 35 -9.09 7.05 5.71
CA TRP A 35 -10.19 7.07 4.76
C TRP A 35 -10.33 5.72 4.03
N ALA A 36 -9.23 5.18 3.50
CA ALA A 36 -9.25 3.90 2.78
C ALA A 36 -9.61 2.74 3.72
N ARG A 37 -9.09 2.75 4.96
CA ARG A 37 -9.45 1.77 6.00
C ARG A 37 -10.95 1.74 6.25
N ARG A 38 -11.60 2.92 6.35
CA ARG A 38 -13.06 3.03 6.51
C ARG A 38 -13.84 2.59 5.28
N ALA A 39 -13.35 2.93 4.08
CA ALA A 39 -14.01 2.60 2.82
C ALA A 39 -14.01 1.08 2.55
N VAL A 40 -12.90 0.41 2.85
CA VAL A 40 -12.77 -1.05 2.71
C VAL A 40 -13.48 -1.80 3.84
N GLY A 41 -13.48 -1.25 5.06
CA GLY A 41 -14.18 -1.84 6.20
C GLY A 41 -13.58 -3.17 6.65
N HIS A 42 -14.41 -4.22 6.70
CA HIS A 42 -14.03 -5.55 7.22
C HIS A 42 -13.88 -6.62 6.12
N ASP A 43 -13.77 -6.24 4.86
CA ASP A 43 -13.58 -7.18 3.74
C ASP A 43 -12.10 -7.25 3.34
N GLN A 44 -11.47 -8.39 3.66
CA GLN A 44 -10.07 -8.63 3.34
C GLN A 44 -9.81 -8.75 1.83
N ALA A 45 -10.73 -9.40 1.09
CA ALA A 45 -10.57 -9.55 -0.36
C ALA A 45 -10.67 -8.19 -1.06
N LEU A 46 -11.54 -7.32 -0.56
CA LEU A 46 -11.67 -5.93 -1.00
C LEU A 46 -10.41 -5.11 -0.69
N ALA A 47 -9.85 -5.25 0.51
CA ALA A 47 -8.57 -4.66 0.91
C ALA A 47 -7.45 -5.04 -0.08
N VAL A 48 -7.29 -6.33 -0.35
CA VAL A 48 -6.25 -6.83 -1.27
C VAL A 48 -6.48 -6.34 -2.71
N ARG A 49 -7.73 -6.28 -3.18
CA ARG A 49 -8.06 -5.70 -4.50
C ARG A 49 -7.67 -4.24 -4.58
N ALA A 50 -8.05 -3.43 -3.58
CA ALA A 50 -7.73 -2.01 -3.54
C ALA A 50 -6.20 -1.80 -3.56
N SER A 51 -5.46 -2.60 -2.79
CA SER A 51 -3.99 -2.56 -2.79
C SER A 51 -3.38 -2.92 -4.16
N LEU A 52 -3.84 -3.99 -4.80
CA LEU A 52 -3.35 -4.39 -6.13
C LEU A 52 -3.66 -3.34 -7.20
N GLU A 53 -4.87 -2.79 -7.21
CA GLU A 53 -5.26 -1.75 -8.17
C GLU A 53 -4.52 -0.44 -7.94
N ALA A 54 -4.22 -0.09 -6.69
CA ALA A 54 -3.41 1.08 -6.38
C ALA A 54 -1.97 0.90 -6.84
N CYS A 55 -1.34 -0.25 -6.54
CA CYS A 55 0.00 -0.57 -7.02
C CYS A 55 0.08 -0.45 -8.56
N ALA A 56 -0.94 -0.91 -9.28
CA ALA A 56 -0.98 -0.82 -10.75
C ALA A 56 -0.83 0.61 -11.30
N LEU A 57 -1.15 1.65 -10.53
CA LEU A 57 -0.94 3.05 -10.93
C LEU A 57 0.54 3.42 -11.11
N VAL A 58 1.44 2.75 -10.39
CA VAL A 58 2.86 3.14 -10.28
C VAL A 58 3.82 2.06 -10.77
N LEU A 59 3.40 0.81 -10.87
CA LEU A 59 4.25 -0.33 -11.27
C LEU A 59 4.89 -0.18 -12.65
N ALA A 60 4.26 0.51 -13.59
CA ALA A 60 4.84 0.75 -14.91
C ALA A 60 6.11 1.61 -14.86
N GLY A 61 6.28 2.43 -13.81
CA GLY A 61 7.45 3.27 -13.59
C GLY A 61 8.61 2.56 -12.89
N TYR A 62 8.44 1.31 -12.46
CA TYR A 62 9.51 0.57 -11.79
C TYR A 62 10.52 0.00 -12.80
N PRO A 63 11.82 0.31 -12.69
CA PRO A 63 12.83 -0.16 -13.64
C PRO A 63 13.10 -1.66 -13.49
N GLU A 64 13.62 -2.28 -14.54
CA GLU A 64 13.94 -3.73 -14.52
C GLU A 64 15.03 -4.09 -13.50
N ALA A 65 16.08 -3.29 -13.44
CA ALA A 65 17.24 -3.51 -12.58
C ALA A 65 17.61 -2.22 -11.82
N PRO A 66 16.82 -1.84 -10.78
CA PRO A 66 17.14 -0.68 -9.96
C PRO A 66 18.43 -0.90 -9.16
N ALA A 67 19.21 0.16 -8.99
CA ALA A 67 20.44 0.09 -8.22
C ALA A 67 20.13 0.00 -6.71
N GLY A 68 20.58 -1.09 -6.06
CA GLY A 68 20.45 -1.25 -4.61
C GLY A 68 19.01 -1.49 -4.11
N LEU A 69 18.10 -1.85 -5.02
CA LEU A 69 16.73 -2.25 -4.73
C LEU A 69 16.43 -3.61 -5.40
N ALA A 70 15.25 -4.16 -5.13
CA ALA A 70 14.85 -5.46 -5.67
C ALA A 70 14.61 -5.40 -7.19
N PRO A 71 14.92 -6.47 -7.95
CA PRO A 71 14.63 -6.50 -9.38
C PRO A 71 13.12 -6.54 -9.64
N ARG A 72 12.70 -6.07 -10.82
CA ARG A 72 11.28 -6.11 -11.23
C ARG A 72 10.65 -7.51 -11.15
N ALA A 73 11.43 -8.56 -11.44
CA ALA A 73 10.98 -9.95 -11.30
C ALA A 73 10.49 -10.32 -9.90
N TYR A 74 11.01 -9.66 -8.84
CA TYR A 74 10.47 -9.82 -7.49
C TYR A 74 9.05 -9.29 -7.39
N ILE A 75 8.81 -8.08 -7.89
CA ILE A 75 7.50 -7.44 -7.84
C ILE A 75 6.49 -8.27 -8.64
N ASP A 76 6.86 -8.68 -9.86
CA ASP A 76 5.97 -9.47 -10.71
C ASP A 76 5.61 -10.81 -10.03
N HIS A 77 6.58 -11.46 -9.36
CA HIS A 77 6.33 -12.65 -8.56
C HIS A 77 5.36 -12.37 -7.40
N MET A 78 5.59 -11.32 -6.61
CA MET A 78 4.72 -10.91 -5.50
C MET A 78 3.28 -10.66 -5.96
N ILE A 79 3.10 -9.87 -7.03
CA ILE A 79 1.79 -9.57 -7.59
C ILE A 79 1.10 -10.84 -8.09
N ALA A 80 1.83 -11.77 -8.71
CA ALA A 80 1.27 -13.03 -9.17
C ALA A 80 0.77 -13.91 -8.02
N VAL A 81 1.55 -14.05 -6.94
CA VAL A 81 1.13 -14.87 -5.79
C VAL A 81 -0.06 -14.25 -5.04
N ILE A 82 -0.11 -12.92 -4.91
CA ILE A 82 -1.23 -12.21 -4.27
C ILE A 82 -2.50 -12.33 -5.12
N ARG A 83 -2.41 -12.21 -6.45
CA ARG A 83 -3.56 -12.45 -7.35
C ARG A 83 -4.09 -13.88 -7.23
N ARG A 84 -3.20 -14.86 -7.12
CA ARG A 84 -3.59 -16.26 -6.91
C ARG A 84 -4.32 -16.47 -5.58
N TRP A 85 -3.88 -15.78 -4.53
CA TRP A 85 -4.62 -15.77 -3.26
C TRP A 85 -6.00 -15.16 -3.42
N LEU A 86 -6.13 -14.04 -4.16
CA LEU A 86 -7.42 -13.38 -4.38
C LEU A 86 -8.41 -14.27 -5.16
N GLU A 87 -7.92 -15.04 -6.12
CA GLU A 87 -8.72 -16.03 -6.86
C GLU A 87 -9.15 -17.21 -5.98
N ARG A 88 -8.30 -17.63 -5.03
CA ARG A 88 -8.55 -18.76 -4.15
C ARG A 88 -7.90 -18.53 -2.77
N PRO A 89 -8.61 -17.94 -1.80
CA PRO A 89 -8.03 -17.56 -0.50
C PRO A 89 -7.92 -18.76 0.44
N THR A 90 -6.95 -19.63 0.18
CA THR A 90 -6.62 -20.78 1.04
C THR A 90 -5.40 -20.49 1.90
N ARG A 91 -5.25 -21.21 3.01
CA ARG A 91 -4.06 -21.15 3.85
C ARG A 91 -2.77 -21.42 3.08
N GLU A 92 -2.78 -22.35 2.14
CA GLU A 92 -1.64 -22.64 1.27
C GLU A 92 -1.24 -21.41 0.44
N HIS A 93 -2.21 -20.69 -0.14
CA HIS A 93 -1.92 -19.48 -0.89
C HIS A 93 -1.53 -18.31 0.03
N CYS A 94 -2.05 -18.23 1.27
CA CYS A 94 -1.56 -17.28 2.27
C CYS A 94 -0.07 -17.51 2.56
N GLU A 95 0.31 -18.76 2.81
CA GLU A 95 1.71 -19.16 3.09
C GLU A 95 2.62 -18.96 1.88
N ALA A 96 2.12 -19.15 0.66
CA ALA A 96 2.85 -18.83 -0.57
C ALA A 96 3.17 -17.34 -0.63
N VAL A 97 2.18 -16.47 -0.44
CA VAL A 97 2.39 -15.03 -0.30
C VAL A 97 3.38 -14.75 0.85
N ARG A 98 3.28 -15.49 1.96
CA ARG A 98 4.21 -15.44 3.09
C ARG A 98 5.66 -15.66 2.76
N SER A 99 5.92 -16.73 2.02
CA SER A 99 7.26 -17.11 1.62
C SER A 99 7.87 -16.18 0.56
N SER A 100 7.04 -15.45 -0.19
CA SER A 100 7.49 -14.55 -1.25
C SER A 100 8.03 -13.22 -0.70
N LEU A 101 7.57 -12.76 0.47
CA LEU A 101 8.11 -11.56 1.12
C LEU A 101 9.52 -11.82 1.63
N ASP A 102 10.49 -11.09 1.09
CA ASP A 102 11.88 -11.17 1.54
C ASP A 102 12.13 -10.23 2.72
N VAL A 103 11.88 -10.75 3.93
CA VAL A 103 12.05 -10.03 5.20
C VAL A 103 13.52 -9.72 5.54
N THR A 104 14.46 -10.34 4.82
CA THR A 104 15.90 -10.23 5.06
C THR A 104 16.57 -9.13 4.24
N ARG A 105 15.80 -8.42 3.41
CA ARG A 105 16.27 -7.22 2.72
C ARG A 105 16.74 -6.23 3.75
N ALA A 106 18.06 -6.10 3.85
CA ALA A 106 18.78 -5.23 4.77
C ALA A 106 18.61 -3.73 4.44
N ARG A 107 17.47 -3.35 3.88
CA ARG A 107 16.89 -2.01 3.88
C ARG A 107 15.43 -2.17 4.30
N HIS A 108 15.19 -2.45 5.58
CA HIS A 108 13.94 -2.00 6.19
C HIS A 108 13.94 -0.47 6.08
N ALA A 109 13.33 0.03 5.02
CA ALA A 109 12.35 1.11 4.92
C ALA A 109 12.33 2.29 5.90
N TRP A 110 13.42 2.66 6.57
CA TRP A 110 13.34 3.75 7.55
C TRP A 110 14.29 4.92 7.33
N GLN A 111 15.21 4.90 6.34
CA GLN A 111 16.38 5.78 6.49
C GLN A 111 17.07 6.43 5.28
N THR A 112 16.65 6.40 4.00
CA THR A 112 17.52 7.09 3.00
C THR A 112 16.94 7.93 1.87
N ASP A 113 15.67 7.85 1.47
CA ASP A 113 15.12 8.89 0.59
C ASP A 113 13.59 8.82 0.52
N GLU A 114 12.89 9.67 1.28
CA GLU A 114 11.42 9.82 1.18
C GLU A 114 10.99 10.39 -0.19
N ASP A 115 11.94 10.82 -1.03
CA ASP A 115 11.70 11.38 -2.35
C ASP A 115 11.97 10.39 -3.51
N ASP A 116 12.34 9.12 -3.24
CA ASP A 116 12.53 8.12 -4.30
C ASP A 116 11.21 7.39 -4.65
N PRO A 117 10.66 7.54 -5.87
CA PRO A 117 9.45 6.82 -6.25
C PRO A 117 9.61 5.29 -6.25
N GLN A 118 10.81 4.76 -6.52
CA GLN A 118 11.06 3.31 -6.56
C GLN A 118 11.01 2.69 -5.16
N PHE A 119 11.46 3.44 -4.15
CA PHE A 119 11.32 3.08 -2.76
C PHE A 119 9.83 2.90 -2.39
N TRP A 120 9.01 3.91 -2.68
CA TRP A 120 7.58 3.86 -2.37
C TRP A 120 6.81 2.78 -3.13
N ILE A 121 7.20 2.48 -4.37
CA ILE A 121 6.60 1.37 -5.13
C ILE A 121 6.88 0.02 -4.44
N LEU A 122 8.10 -0.20 -3.94
CA LEU A 122 8.41 -1.42 -3.20
C LEU A 122 7.65 -1.52 -1.89
N GLU A 123 7.58 -0.43 -1.12
CA GLU A 123 6.81 -0.38 0.12
C GLU A 123 5.33 -0.71 -0.13
N ALA A 124 4.75 -0.21 -1.24
CA ALA A 124 3.38 -0.52 -1.62
C ALA A 124 3.17 -2.04 -1.87
N VAL A 125 4.11 -2.67 -2.57
CA VAL A 125 4.05 -4.11 -2.87
C VAL A 125 4.20 -4.95 -1.60
N ASP A 126 5.13 -4.59 -0.73
CA ASP A 126 5.36 -5.30 0.53
C ASP A 126 4.16 -5.11 1.49
N HIS A 127 3.56 -3.91 1.57
CA HIS A 127 2.33 -3.70 2.33
C HIS A 127 1.10 -4.43 1.73
N THR A 128 1.07 -4.65 0.42
CA THR A 128 0.03 -5.49 -0.21
C THR A 128 0.14 -6.93 0.28
N CYS A 129 1.37 -7.42 0.47
CA CYS A 129 1.62 -8.72 1.06
C CYS A 129 1.10 -8.81 2.51
N LEU A 130 1.37 -7.78 3.32
CA LEU A 130 0.86 -7.70 4.70
C LEU A 130 -0.66 -7.62 4.77
N THR A 131 -1.31 -7.04 3.76
CA THR A 131 -2.78 -7.00 3.64
C THR A 131 -3.40 -8.41 3.51
N VAL A 132 -2.69 -9.35 2.88
CA VAL A 132 -3.08 -10.77 2.81
C VAL A 132 -2.92 -11.47 4.16
N TRP A 133 -1.92 -11.10 4.96
CA TRP A 133 -1.66 -11.78 6.24
C TRP A 133 -2.29 -11.14 7.46
N ALA A 134 -2.79 -9.90 7.38
CA ALA A 134 -3.22 -9.11 8.54
C ALA A 134 -4.43 -9.67 9.35
N GLY A 135 -4.75 -10.96 9.21
CA GLY A 135 -5.59 -11.77 10.09
C GLY A 135 -4.92 -13.05 10.62
N GLU A 136 -3.78 -13.48 10.06
CA GLU A 136 -2.92 -14.54 10.61
C GLU A 136 -1.89 -13.89 11.55
N ARG A 137 -1.86 -14.31 12.83
CA ARG A 137 -1.02 -13.75 13.90
C ARG A 137 0.49 -14.01 13.69
N ALA A 138 1.08 -13.52 12.61
CA ALA A 138 2.49 -13.69 12.29
C ALA A 138 3.31 -12.44 12.68
N SER A 139 3.72 -12.42 13.96
CA SER A 139 5.04 -11.97 14.44
C SER A 139 5.61 -10.56 14.15
N TYR A 140 4.88 -9.59 13.59
CA TYR A 140 5.34 -8.18 13.60
C TYR A 140 4.91 -7.44 14.88
N ILE A 141 5.82 -6.62 15.40
CA ILE A 141 5.76 -5.91 16.70
C ILE A 141 4.56 -4.95 16.85
N ILE A 142 3.72 -4.76 15.83
CA ILE A 142 2.41 -4.10 15.94
C ILE A 142 1.38 -4.88 15.12
N PRO A 143 0.32 -5.45 15.72
CA PRO A 143 -0.77 -6.04 14.96
C PRO A 143 -1.50 -4.93 14.19
N LEU A 144 -1.45 -4.99 12.87
CA LEU A 144 -2.22 -4.11 11.98
C LEU A 144 -3.28 -4.96 11.28
N ASP A 145 -4.51 -4.48 11.21
CA ASP A 145 -5.56 -5.14 10.44
C ASP A 145 -5.34 -4.96 8.92
N PHE A 146 -6.03 -5.77 8.11
CA PHE A 146 -5.88 -5.74 6.65
C PHE A 146 -6.32 -4.41 6.05
N ALA A 147 -7.30 -3.74 6.64
CA ALA A 147 -7.81 -2.46 6.14
C ALA A 147 -6.77 -1.35 6.36
N THR A 148 -6.06 -1.39 7.48
CA THR A 148 -4.94 -0.50 7.80
C THR A 148 -3.78 -0.76 6.86
N SER A 149 -3.45 -2.04 6.61
CA SER A 149 -2.39 -2.42 5.65
C SER A 149 -2.72 -1.93 4.24
N ALA A 150 -3.97 -2.10 3.80
CA ALA A 150 -4.44 -1.56 2.53
C ALA A 150 -4.33 -0.03 2.47
N GLY A 151 -4.70 0.66 3.56
CA GLY A 151 -4.51 2.11 3.68
C GLY A 151 -3.03 2.51 3.55
N ARG A 152 -2.09 1.75 4.11
CA ARG A 152 -0.65 2.00 3.92
C ARG A 152 -0.23 1.85 2.47
N VAL A 153 -0.72 0.84 1.75
CA VAL A 153 -0.48 0.70 0.30
C VAL A 153 -0.93 1.96 -0.44
N ILE A 154 -2.13 2.46 -0.14
CA ILE A 154 -2.66 3.70 -0.73
C ILE A 154 -1.72 4.88 -0.49
N ALA A 155 -1.23 5.04 0.74
CA ALA A 155 -0.28 6.10 1.08
C ALA A 155 1.08 5.92 0.35
N CYS A 156 1.64 4.71 0.30
CA CYS A 156 2.86 4.42 -0.48
C CYS A 156 2.69 4.85 -1.95
N VAL A 157 1.58 4.45 -2.59
CA VAL A 157 1.30 4.77 -3.99
C VAL A 157 1.14 6.28 -4.18
N PHE A 158 0.48 6.97 -3.25
CA PHE A 158 0.40 8.42 -3.24
C PHE A 158 1.79 9.08 -3.19
N HIS A 159 2.69 8.61 -2.31
CA HIS A 159 4.05 9.12 -2.23
C HIS A 159 4.86 8.82 -3.49
N ALA A 160 4.77 7.59 -4.02
CA ALA A 160 5.42 7.22 -5.29
C ALA A 160 5.04 8.18 -6.43
N MET A 161 3.75 8.52 -6.54
CA MET A 161 3.29 9.48 -7.56
C MET A 161 3.81 10.89 -7.31
N ARG A 162 3.85 11.35 -6.04
CA ARG A 162 4.42 12.66 -5.69
C ARG A 162 5.91 12.75 -5.98
N SER A 163 6.67 11.75 -5.59
CA SER A 163 8.10 11.61 -5.88
C SER A 163 8.37 11.55 -7.39
N ALA A 164 7.44 11.01 -8.18
CA ALA A 164 7.48 11.04 -9.64
C ALA A 164 7.05 12.39 -10.26
N GLY A 165 6.71 13.40 -9.45
CA GLY A 165 6.37 14.76 -9.88
C GLY A 165 4.88 15.04 -10.05
N LEU A 166 3.98 14.11 -9.69
CA LEU A 166 2.54 14.38 -9.72
C LEU A 166 2.13 15.28 -8.55
N GLY A 167 1.33 16.31 -8.83
CA GLY A 167 0.82 17.20 -7.78
C GLY A 167 -0.08 16.47 -6.77
N GLU A 168 -0.13 16.96 -5.53
CA GLU A 168 -0.86 16.34 -4.41
C GLU A 168 -2.32 16.00 -4.73
N GLN A 169 -3.03 16.94 -5.38
CA GLN A 169 -4.42 16.74 -5.78
C GLN A 169 -4.57 15.62 -6.81
N GLY A 170 -3.66 15.57 -7.80
CA GLY A 170 -3.67 14.52 -8.82
C GLY A 170 -3.38 13.15 -8.23
N ALA A 171 -2.39 13.06 -7.35
CA ALA A 171 -2.01 11.82 -6.67
C ALA A 171 -3.13 11.33 -5.73
N ALA A 172 -3.69 12.21 -4.90
CA ALA A 172 -4.79 11.87 -3.99
C ALA A 172 -6.05 11.46 -4.76
N GLY A 173 -6.40 12.20 -5.82
CA GLY A 173 -7.55 11.88 -6.67
C GLY A 173 -7.44 10.50 -7.32
N ALA A 174 -6.26 10.16 -7.85
CA ALA A 174 -6.02 8.87 -8.50
C ALA A 174 -6.21 7.68 -7.54
N VAL A 175 -5.65 7.76 -6.32
CA VAL A 175 -5.82 6.66 -5.35
C VAL A 175 -7.24 6.59 -4.78
N ILE A 176 -7.93 7.73 -4.61
CA ILE A 176 -9.33 7.76 -4.18
C ILE A 176 -10.23 7.10 -5.22
N ASP A 177 -10.04 7.44 -6.50
CA ASP A 177 -10.81 6.86 -7.60
C ASP A 177 -10.63 5.32 -7.66
N VAL A 178 -9.43 4.80 -7.35
CA VAL A 178 -9.20 3.35 -7.22
C VAL A 178 -10.05 2.75 -6.10
N VAL A 179 -9.95 3.28 -4.88
CA VAL A 179 -10.68 2.71 -3.74
C VAL A 179 -12.18 2.79 -3.98
N LEU A 180 -12.69 3.92 -4.48
CA LEU A 180 -14.11 4.07 -4.82
C LEU A 180 -14.57 3.05 -5.87
N ARG A 181 -13.79 2.81 -6.93
CA ARG A 181 -14.11 1.82 -7.96
C ARG A 181 -14.19 0.41 -7.39
N VAL A 182 -13.28 0.06 -6.49
CA VAL A 182 -13.23 -1.28 -5.89
C VAL A 182 -14.38 -1.49 -4.89
N THR A 183 -14.78 -0.44 -4.15
CA THR A 183 -15.81 -0.50 -3.10
C THR A 183 -17.25 -0.26 -3.57
N ALA A 184 -17.45 0.14 -4.83
CA ALA A 184 -18.77 0.43 -5.42
C ALA A 184 -19.52 -0.85 -5.84
#